data_AF-A0A7C9DF57-F1
#
_entry.id   AF-A0A7C9DF57-F1
#
_cell.length_a   1.000
_cell.length_b   1.000
_cell.length_c   1.000
_cell.angle_alpha   90.00
_cell.angle_beta   90.00
_cell.angle_gamma   90.00
#
_symmetry.space_group_name_H-M   'P 1'
#
loop_
_entity.id
_entity.type
_entity.pdbx_description
1 polymer ?
#
loop_
_entity_poly.entity_id
_entity_poly.type
_entity_poly.pdbx_seq_one_letter_code
_entity_poly.pdbx_strand_id
1 'polypeptide(L)'
;MGILQRISIAYIVAALCEIWLPCQKRKFGMGRSYFWQWCVIFCFCTTYLGLLYGLHVPDWEFSTSNLGSSLPTSEITRVHKVKCGLRGDLGPACNSAGMIDRAVLGINHLYARPAYGNLKVCNKSKYGQILENSPSWCHAPFDPEGIL
;
A
#
# COMPACT_ATOMS: atom_id res chain seq x y z
N MET A 1 -7.96 -3.97 0.93
CA MET A 1 -8.86 -4.72 0.01
C MET A 1 -8.39 -6.16 -0.17
N GLY A 2 -9.09 -7.17 0.38
CA GLY A 2 -8.60 -8.56 0.33
C GLY A 2 -8.29 -9.11 -1.07
N ILE A 3 -7.41 -10.11 -1.18
CA ILE A 3 -7.02 -10.76 -2.46
C ILE A 3 -8.23 -11.17 -3.33
N LEU A 4 -9.30 -11.69 -2.72
CA LEU A 4 -10.54 -12.05 -3.44
C LEU A 4 -11.23 -10.83 -4.09
N GLN A 5 -11.17 -9.66 -3.42
CA GLN A 5 -11.82 -8.44 -3.89
C GLN A 5 -11.10 -7.88 -5.12
N ARG A 6 -9.77 -7.92 -5.12
CA ARG A 6 -8.95 -7.53 -6.28
C ARG A 6 -9.24 -8.41 -7.50
N ILE A 7 -9.36 -9.73 -7.30
CA ILE A 7 -9.74 -10.67 -8.35
C ILE A 7 -11.15 -10.38 -8.87
N SER A 8 -12.12 -10.13 -7.98
CA SER A 8 -13.49 -9.80 -8.37
C SER A 8 -13.57 -8.53 -9.22
N ILE A 9 -12.86 -7.46 -8.84
CA ILE A 9 -12.80 -6.22 -9.62
C ILE A 9 -12.19 -6.48 -11.00
N ALA A 10 -11.11 -7.27 -11.09
CA ALA A 10 -10.49 -7.62 -12.36
C ALA A 10 -11.47 -8.35 -13.30
N TYR A 11 -12.26 -9.30 -12.78
CA TYR A 11 -13.31 -9.97 -13.57
C TYR A 11 -14.41 -9.01 -14.03
N ILE A 12 -14.82 -8.06 -13.18
CA ILE A 12 -15.81 -7.05 -13.56
C ILE A 12 -15.28 -6.18 -14.71
N VAL A 13 -14.03 -5.72 -14.61
CA VAL A 13 -13.39 -4.93 -15.66
C VAL A 13 -13.27 -5.74 -16.95
N ALA A 14 -12.86 -7.02 -16.87
CA ALA A 14 -12.79 -7.90 -18.03
C ALA A 14 -14.16 -8.08 -18.70
N ALA A 15 -15.22 -8.33 -17.93
CA ALA A 15 -16.57 -8.47 -18.45
C ALA A 15 -17.07 -7.17 -19.10
N LEU A 16 -16.81 -6.01 -18.49
CA LEU A 16 -17.15 -4.71 -19.08
C LEU A 16 -16.39 -4.48 -20.39
N CYS A 17 -15.10 -4.82 -20.45
CA CYS A 17 -14.31 -4.76 -21.67
C CYS A 17 -14.89 -5.67 -22.77
N GLU A 18 -15.33 -6.89 -22.46
CA GLU A 18 -15.97 -7.77 -23.44
C GLU A 18 -17.31 -7.21 -23.97
N ILE A 19 -18.09 -6.55 -23.12
CA ILE A 19 -19.37 -5.94 -23.50
C ILE A 19 -19.16 -4.68 -24.35
N TRP A 20 -18.20 -3.82 -23.97
CA TRP A 20 -17.97 -2.51 -24.58
C TRP A 20 -17.03 -2.54 -25.79
N LEU A 21 -16.21 -3.57 -25.92
CA LEU A 21 -15.43 -3.86 -27.12
C LEU A 21 -16.15 -4.97 -27.89
N PRO A 22 -17.27 -4.69 -28.59
CA PRO A 22 -17.88 -5.68 -29.46
C PRO A 22 -16.83 -6.02 -30.52
N CYS A 23 -16.22 -7.19 -30.34
CA CYS A 23 -15.29 -7.75 -31.29
C CYS A 23 -16.07 -7.85 -32.60
N GLN A 24 -15.86 -6.90 -33.50
CA GLN A 24 -16.45 -6.94 -34.83
C GLN A 24 -16.09 -8.32 -35.38
N LYS A 25 -17.10 -9.17 -35.60
CA LYS A 25 -16.99 -10.44 -36.32
C LYS A 25 -16.63 -10.21 -37.80
N ARG A 26 -15.70 -9.30 -38.09
CA ARG A 26 -15.01 -9.22 -39.36
C ARG A 26 -13.75 -10.04 -39.21
N LYS A 27 -13.57 -10.96 -40.15
CA LYS A 27 -12.44 -11.88 -40.37
C LYS A 27 -11.06 -11.21 -40.18
N PHE A 28 -10.70 -10.87 -38.96
CA PHE A 28 -9.43 -10.25 -38.60
C PHE A 28 -8.65 -11.30 -37.82
N GLY A 29 -7.51 -11.69 -38.37
CA GLY A 29 -6.77 -12.88 -37.99
C GLY A 29 -6.56 -13.02 -36.47
N MET A 30 -6.61 -14.27 -36.02
CA MET A 30 -6.48 -14.76 -34.65
C MET A 30 -5.32 -14.12 -33.84
N GLY A 31 -4.28 -13.59 -34.51
CA GLY A 31 -3.16 -12.88 -33.87
C GLY A 31 -3.43 -11.44 -33.39
N ARG A 32 -4.47 -10.75 -33.89
CA ARG A 32 -4.75 -9.34 -33.53
C ARG A 32 -5.39 -9.16 -32.14
N SER A 33 -6.21 -10.13 -31.71
CA SER A 33 -6.82 -10.10 -30.36
C SER A 33 -5.76 -10.27 -29.27
N TYR A 34 -4.84 -11.22 -29.47
CA TYR A 34 -3.70 -11.43 -28.57
C TYR A 34 -2.83 -10.16 -28.45
N PHE A 35 -2.58 -9.45 -29.55
CA PHE A 35 -1.83 -8.20 -29.53
C PHE A 35 -2.48 -7.12 -28.65
N TRP A 36 -3.81 -6.95 -28.71
CA TRP A 36 -4.51 -6.00 -27.83
C TRP A 36 -4.44 -6.40 -26.35
N GLN A 37 -4.55 -7.70 -26.05
CA GLN A 37 -4.35 -8.21 -24.69
C GLN A 37 -2.94 -7.89 -24.18
N TRP A 38 -1.89 -8.11 -25.00
CA TRP A 38 -0.52 -7.72 -24.64
C TRP A 38 -0.35 -6.22 -24.46
N CYS A 39 -0.99 -5.40 -25.29
CA CYS A 39 -0.96 -3.95 -25.12
C CYS A 39 -1.57 -3.54 -23.77
N VAL A 40 -2.71 -4.12 -23.39
CA VAL A 40 -3.37 -3.86 -22.11
C VAL A 40 -2.49 -4.32 -20.94
N ILE A 41 -1.91 -5.53 -21.02
CA ILE A 41 -0.98 -6.04 -20.00
C ILE A 41 0.24 -5.11 -19.87
N PHE A 42 0.84 -4.70 -20.98
CA PHE A 42 1.98 -3.79 -20.97
C PHE A 42 1.62 -2.42 -20.39
N CYS A 43 0.42 -1.91 -20.68
CA CYS A 43 -0.09 -0.67 -20.06
C CYS A 43 -0.26 -0.82 -18.53
N PHE A 44 -0.84 -1.92 -18.06
CA PHE A 44 -0.95 -2.17 -16.61
C PHE A 44 0.42 -2.34 -15.93
N CYS A 45 1.35 -3.07 -16.56
CA CYS A 45 2.70 -3.22 -16.04
C CYS A 45 3.46 -1.89 -15.99
N THR A 46 3.41 -1.10 -17.06
CA THR A 46 4.11 0.19 -17.12
C THR A 46 3.54 1.21 -16.14
N THR A 47 2.21 1.28 -16.00
CA THR A 47 1.56 2.12 -14.98
C THR A 47 1.91 1.66 -13.58
N TYR A 48 1.85 0.36 -13.28
CA TYR A 48 2.25 -0.20 -11.98
C TYR A 48 3.71 0.13 -11.64
N LEU A 49 4.64 -0.14 -12.56
CA LEU A 49 6.06 0.18 -12.36
C LEU A 49 6.30 1.70 -12.24
N GLY A 50 5.59 2.50 -13.02
CA GLY A 50 5.64 3.96 -12.95
C GLY A 50 5.18 4.50 -11.60
N LEU A 51 4.11 3.93 -11.04
CA LEU A 51 3.63 4.28 -9.70
C LEU A 51 4.61 3.80 -8.62
N LEU A 52 5.12 2.57 -8.75
CA LEU A 52 6.02 1.97 -7.76
C LEU A 52 7.35 2.74 -7.67
N TYR A 53 7.99 2.99 -8.81
CA TYR A 53 9.35 3.55 -8.87
C TYR A 53 9.40 5.05 -9.21
N GLY A 54 8.41 5.56 -9.93
CA GLY A 54 8.41 6.94 -10.43
C GLY A 54 7.93 7.96 -9.40
N LEU A 55 7.09 7.56 -8.44
CA LEU A 55 6.54 8.47 -7.43
C LEU A 55 7.59 8.86 -6.38
N HIS A 56 7.61 10.15 -6.07
CA HIS A 56 8.40 10.69 -4.97
C HIS A 56 7.63 10.56 -3.66
N VAL A 57 8.25 9.93 -2.66
CA VAL A 57 7.66 9.74 -1.35
C VAL A 57 8.17 10.82 -0.41
N PRO A 58 7.31 11.79 -0.01
CA PRO A 58 7.71 12.84 0.90
C PRO A 58 7.88 12.30 2.33
N ASP A 59 8.58 13.08 3.15
CA ASP A 59 8.61 12.88 4.59
C ASP A 59 7.18 12.96 5.14
N TRP A 60 6.88 12.10 6.11
CA TRP A 60 5.55 12.01 6.68
C TRP A 60 5.61 11.77 8.19
N GLU A 61 4.53 12.16 8.87
CA GLU A 61 4.41 12.02 10.32
C GLU A 61 3.05 11.44 10.70
N PHE A 62 3.00 10.76 11.84
CA PHE A 62 1.79 10.17 12.36
C PHE A 62 1.81 10.21 13.89
N SER A 63 0.60 10.18 14.47
CA SER A 63 0.41 10.21 15.91
C SER A 63 -0.12 8.86 16.38
N THR A 64 0.45 8.33 17.45
CA THR A 64 -0.06 7.11 18.11
C THR A 64 -0.46 7.42 19.55
N SER A 65 -1.63 6.94 19.94
CA SER A 65 -2.12 6.99 21.32
C SER A 65 -1.69 5.73 22.06
N ASN A 66 -0.86 5.86 23.09
CA ASN A 66 -0.44 4.72 23.91
C ASN A 66 -1.45 4.45 25.03
N LEU A 67 -2.26 3.39 24.89
CA LEU A 67 -3.12 2.85 25.97
C LEU A 67 -2.32 1.90 26.89
N GLY A 68 -1.12 2.33 27.32
CA GLY A 68 -0.07 1.43 27.77
C GLY A 68 0.69 1.88 29.02
N SER A 69 0.00 2.47 30.00
CA SER A 69 0.51 2.53 31.37
C SER A 69 -0.65 2.61 32.34
N SER A 70 -0.70 1.66 33.27
CA SER A 70 -1.70 1.52 34.34
C SER A 70 -1.58 2.61 35.42
N LEU A 71 -1.44 3.87 35.02
CA LEU A 71 -1.56 5.03 35.90
C LEU A 71 -2.53 6.04 35.29
N PRO A 72 -3.38 6.68 36.12
CA PRO A 72 -4.34 7.65 35.63
C PRO A 72 -3.58 8.91 35.18
N THR A 73 -4.21 9.68 34.29
CA THR A 73 -3.82 11.01 33.79
C THR A 73 -2.88 11.05 32.57
N SER A 74 -3.47 11.63 31.51
CA SER A 74 -2.86 12.17 30.28
C SER A 74 -2.73 11.19 29.12
N GLU A 75 -3.61 11.34 28.12
CA GLU A 75 -3.40 10.78 26.78
C GLU A 75 -2.10 11.37 26.20
N ILE A 76 -0.97 10.66 26.34
CA ILE A 76 0.28 11.09 25.72
C ILE A 76 0.24 10.67 24.25
N THR A 77 -0.17 11.61 23.39
CA THR A 77 -0.03 11.50 21.94
C THR A 77 1.44 11.59 21.56
N ARG A 78 2.04 10.48 21.11
CA ARG A 78 3.42 10.48 20.58
C ARG A 78 3.38 10.74 19.08
N VAL A 79 4.09 11.78 18.63
CA VAL A 79 4.25 12.10 17.21
C VAL A 79 5.54 11.46 16.69
N HIS A 80 5.41 10.60 15.69
CA HIS A 80 6.51 9.92 15.03
C HIS A 80 6.75 10.55 13.65
N LYS A 81 7.99 10.96 13.37
CA LYS A 81 8.40 11.50 12.06
C LYS A 81 9.22 10.47 11.30
N VAL A 82 8.92 10.28 10.02
CA VAL A 82 9.60 9.34 9.11
C VAL A 82 10.20 10.14 7.97
N LYS A 83 11.52 10.01 7.80
CA LYS A 83 12.26 10.66 6.70
C LYS A 83 12.40 9.69 5.54
N CYS A 84 11.94 10.11 4.37
CA CYS A 84 11.97 9.36 3.13
C CYS A 84 12.65 10.18 2.05
N GLY A 85 12.01 11.24 1.54
CA GLY A 85 12.59 12.18 0.56
C GLY A 85 13.19 11.55 -0.70
N LEU A 86 12.75 10.35 -1.09
CA LEU A 86 13.37 9.52 -2.14
C LEU A 86 12.32 8.96 -3.11
N ARG A 87 12.76 8.32 -4.20
CA ARG A 87 11.91 7.63 -5.19
C ARG A 87 12.30 6.15 -5.25
N GLY A 88 11.32 5.27 -5.47
CA GLY A 88 11.53 3.85 -5.74
C GLY A 88 12.12 3.02 -4.59
N ASP A 89 12.03 3.51 -3.34
CA ASP A 89 12.34 2.71 -2.17
C ASP A 89 11.23 1.67 -1.96
N LEU A 90 11.58 0.38 -1.85
CA LEU A 90 10.63 -0.71 -1.59
C LEU A 90 10.55 -1.06 -0.09
N GLY A 91 11.27 -0.31 0.74
CA GLY A 91 11.28 -0.46 2.18
C GLY A 91 9.93 -0.10 2.82
N PRO A 92 9.67 -0.61 4.03
CA PRO A 92 8.37 -0.46 4.71
C PRO A 92 8.01 1.01 5.00
N ALA A 93 9.00 1.87 5.21
CA ALA A 93 8.80 3.25 5.60
C ALA A 93 8.47 4.18 4.41
N CYS A 94 9.13 3.93 3.28
CA CYS A 94 9.25 4.89 2.18
C CYS A 94 8.76 4.34 0.84
N ASN A 95 8.01 3.24 0.86
CA ASN A 95 7.34 2.70 -0.32
C ASN A 95 6.20 3.61 -0.79
N SER A 96 6.15 3.83 -2.10
CA SER A 96 5.13 4.58 -2.82
C SER A 96 3.73 3.96 -2.68
N ALA A 97 3.61 2.63 -2.61
CA ALA A 97 2.33 1.98 -2.34
C ALA A 97 1.74 2.43 -1.00
N GLY A 98 2.55 2.39 0.06
CA GLY A 98 2.14 2.87 1.39
C GLY A 98 1.86 4.38 1.44
N MET A 99 2.53 5.17 0.61
CA MET A 99 2.22 6.59 0.44
C MET A 99 0.83 6.79 -0.18
N ILE A 100 0.50 6.03 -1.22
CA ILE A 100 -0.81 6.08 -1.87
C ILE A 100 -1.90 5.66 -0.88
N ASP A 101 -1.69 4.58 -0.13
CA ASP A 101 -2.65 4.11 0.88
C ASP A 101 -2.92 5.20 1.93
N ARG A 102 -1.86 5.85 2.43
CA ARG A 102 -1.96 6.98 3.38
C ARG A 102 -2.69 8.19 2.77
N ALA A 103 -2.48 8.47 1.49
CA ALA A 103 -3.07 9.62 0.82
C ALA A 103 -4.55 9.40 0.46
N VAL A 104 -4.92 8.18 0.06
CA VAL A 104 -6.28 7.86 -0.41
C VAL A 104 -7.20 7.44 0.75
N LEU A 105 -6.72 6.54 1.61
CA LEU A 105 -7.52 6.06 2.76
C LEU A 105 -7.41 6.99 3.96
N GLY A 106 -6.26 7.67 4.12
CA GLY A 106 -5.96 8.47 5.30
C GLY A 106 -5.31 7.64 6.42
N ILE A 107 -4.38 8.24 7.14
CA ILE A 107 -3.60 7.57 8.21
C ILE A 107 -4.49 6.96 9.30
N ASN A 108 -5.62 7.60 9.64
CA ASN A 108 -6.53 7.15 10.68
C ASN A 108 -7.36 5.92 10.29
N HIS A 109 -7.45 5.59 8.99
CA HIS A 109 -8.21 4.45 8.49
C HIS A 109 -7.32 3.22 8.21
N LEU A 110 -6.00 3.38 8.32
CA LEU A 110 -5.06 2.26 8.23
C LEU A 110 -5.14 1.40 9.49
N TYR A 111 -4.74 0.13 9.38
CA TYR A 111 -4.71 -0.74 10.55
C TYR A 111 -3.72 -0.20 11.58
N ALA A 112 -4.24 0.16 12.76
CA ALA A 112 -3.46 0.68 13.87
C ALA A 112 -2.43 -0.33 14.43
N ARG A 113 -2.59 -1.62 14.13
CA ARG A 113 -1.63 -2.66 14.54
C ARG A 113 -0.46 -2.68 13.55
N PRO A 114 0.76 -2.27 13.95
CA PRO A 114 1.87 -2.15 13.02
C PRO A 114 2.38 -3.54 12.61
N ALA A 115 2.04 -3.99 11.39
CA ALA A 115 2.60 -5.22 10.83
C ALA A 115 4.14 -5.14 10.75
N TYR A 116 4.65 -3.95 10.42
CA TYR A 116 6.07 -3.63 10.40
C TYR A 116 6.74 -3.83 11.76
N GLY A 117 6.01 -3.66 12.86
CA GLY A 117 6.52 -3.94 14.20
C GLY A 117 6.99 -5.39 14.40
N ASN A 118 6.63 -6.33 13.52
CA ASN A 118 7.10 -7.71 13.56
C ASN A 118 8.42 -7.95 12.82
N LEU A 119 8.96 -6.94 12.12
CA LEU A 119 10.25 -7.05 11.46
C LEU A 119 11.38 -7.19 12.49
N LYS A 120 12.43 -7.93 12.15
CA LYS A 120 13.59 -8.16 13.04
C LYS A 120 14.29 -6.86 13.47
N VAL A 121 14.21 -5.82 12.65
CA VAL A 121 14.78 -4.50 12.95
C VAL A 121 13.98 -3.74 14.01
N CYS A 122 12.72 -4.11 14.24
CA CYS A 122 11.87 -3.54 15.27
C CYS A 122 12.03 -4.37 16.55
N ASN A 123 12.79 -3.85 17.51
CA ASN A 123 13.05 -4.57 18.75
C ASN A 123 11.81 -4.51 19.65
N LYS A 124 11.48 -5.63 20.30
CA LYS A 124 10.32 -5.74 21.20
C LYS A 124 10.78 -6.02 22.62
N SER A 125 10.12 -5.39 23.58
CA SER A 125 10.25 -5.72 25.00
C SER A 125 9.74 -7.13 25.29
N LYS A 126 10.06 -7.66 26.48
CA LYS A 126 9.52 -8.94 26.98
C LYS A 126 7.98 -9.01 26.98
N TYR A 127 7.31 -7.86 27.02
CA TYR A 127 5.85 -7.74 27.03
C TYR A 127 5.26 -7.49 25.63
N GLY A 128 6.07 -7.57 24.56
CA GLY A 128 5.62 -7.46 23.17
C GLY A 128 5.46 -6.03 22.65
N GLN A 129 5.70 -5.01 23.48
CA GLN A 129 5.70 -3.60 23.06
C GLN A 129 7.00 -3.27 22.30
N ILE A 130 6.89 -2.49 21.22
CA ILE A 130 8.04 -2.01 20.44
C ILE A 130 8.84 -1.01 21.28
N LEU A 131 10.15 -1.19 21.31
CA LEU A 131 11.06 -0.35 22.11
C LEU A 131 11.25 1.03 21.47
N GLU A 132 11.35 2.10 22.26
CA GLU A 132 11.49 3.48 21.77
C GLU A 132 12.77 3.71 20.93
N ASN A 133 13.80 2.89 21.10
CA ASN A 133 15.02 2.94 20.27
C ASN A 133 14.82 2.36 18.85
N SER A 134 13.66 1.81 18.54
CA SER A 134 13.36 1.26 17.21
C SER A 134 13.11 2.40 16.20
N PRO A 135 13.30 2.15 14.89
CA PRO A 135 12.92 3.11 13.86
C PRO A 135 11.48 3.59 14.04
N SER A 136 11.23 4.88 13.84
CA SER A 136 9.93 5.50 14.08
C SER A 136 8.79 4.82 13.30
N TRP A 137 9.06 4.38 12.07
CA TRP A 137 8.11 3.66 11.23
C TRP A 137 7.76 2.25 11.75
N CYS A 138 8.44 1.69 12.75
CA CYS A 138 8.03 0.44 13.39
C CYS A 138 6.65 0.58 14.07
N HIS A 139 6.27 1.79 14.46
CA HIS A 139 4.97 2.10 15.04
C HIS A 139 3.93 2.53 14.00
N ALA A 140 4.30 2.56 12.71
CA ALA A 140 3.44 3.04 11.65
C ALA A 140 2.20 2.17 11.47
N PRO A 141 1.01 2.78 11.29
CA PRO A 141 -0.13 2.05 10.81
C PRO A 141 0.09 1.64 9.35
N PHE A 142 -0.57 0.57 8.93
CA PHE A 142 -0.35 -0.05 7.62
C PHE A 142 -1.64 -0.65 7.06
N ASP A 143 -1.77 -0.77 5.73
CA ASP A 143 -2.82 -1.58 5.11
C ASP A 143 -2.19 -2.87 4.56
N PRO A 144 -2.52 -4.06 5.13
CA PRO A 144 -1.98 -5.34 4.67
C PRO A 144 -2.27 -5.66 3.21
N GLU A 145 -3.33 -5.07 2.69
CA GLU A 145 -3.80 -5.36 1.36
C GLU A 145 -3.47 -4.25 0.36
N GLY A 146 -3.32 -3.00 0.82
CA GLY A 146 -3.06 -1.81 0.02
C GLY A 146 -4.10 -1.50 -1.06
N ILE A 147 -3.89 -0.38 -1.77
CA ILE A 147 -4.64 0.02 -2.98
C ILE A 147 -3.90 -0.32 -4.27
N LEU A 148 -2.57 -0.14 -4.28
CA LEU A 148 -1.70 -0.51 -5.40
C LEU A 148 -1.59 -2.03 -5.46
#